data_AF-A0A535ZPA0-F1
#
_entry.id   AF-A0A535ZPA0-F1
#
_cell.length_a   1.000
_cell.length_b   1.000
_cell.length_c   1.000
_cell.angle_alpha   90.00
_cell.angle_beta   90.00
_cell.angle_gamma   90.00
#
_symmetry.space_group_name_H-M   'P 1'
#
loop_
_entity.id
_entity.type
_entity.pdbx_description
1 polymer ?
#
loop_
_entity_poly.entity_id
_entity_poly.type
_entity_poly.pdbx_seq_one_letter_code
_entity_poly.pdbx_strand_id
1 'polypeptide(L)' 'MWGQIVISAAVLVFAVIGYFVWDRRYRGNVDGNFKPTNEVFKDPTTGKLTRVYEDPSTGKRQYREEA' A
#
# COMPACT_ATOMS: atom_id res chain seq x y z
N MET A 1 -20.97 33.06 -17.07
CA MET A 1 -20.80 32.62 -15.67
C MET A 1 -21.01 31.13 -15.51
N TRP A 2 -22.13 30.56 -15.98
CA TRP A 2 -22.43 29.12 -15.85
C TRP A 2 -21.44 28.17 -16.56
N GLY A 3 -20.98 28.50 -17.76
CA GLY A 3 -20.01 27.65 -18.49
C GLY A 3 -18.68 27.46 -17.74
N GLN A 4 -18.20 28.51 -17.06
CA GLN A 4 -16.99 28.43 -16.23
C GLN A 4 -17.19 27.49 -15.05
N ILE A 5 -18.38 27.51 -14.42
CA ILE A 5 -18.71 26.65 -13.29
C ILE A 5 -18.72 25.19 -13.73
N VAL A 6 -19.28 24.88 -14.90
CA VAL A 6 -19.32 23.51 -15.44
C VAL A 6 -17.92 23.00 -15.74
N ILE A 7 -17.07 23.81 -16.37
CA ILE A 7 -15.68 23.44 -16.68
C ILE A 7 -14.90 23.20 -15.38
N SER A 8 -14.99 24.11 -14.41
CA SER A 8 -14.33 23.96 -13.11
C SER A 8 -14.78 22.72 -12.36
N ALA A 9 -16.09 22.41 -12.39
CA ALA A 9 -16.64 21.21 -11.76
C ALA A 9 -16.11 19.94 -12.43
N ALA A 10 -16.05 19.89 -13.76
CA ALA A 10 -15.50 18.75 -14.49
C ALA A 10 -14.01 18.51 -14.14
N VAL A 11 -13.20 19.57 -14.11
CA VAL A 11 -11.78 19.49 -13.73
C VAL A 11 -11.63 18.97 -12.29
N LEU A 12 -12.44 19.45 -11.35
CA LEU A 12 -12.44 18.97 -9.96
C LEU A 12 -12.78 17.48 -9.88
N VAL A 13 -13.79 17.02 -10.62
CA VAL A 13 -14.17 15.60 -10.66
C VAL A 13 -13.02 14.75 -11.20
N PHE A 14 -12.38 15.16 -12.30
CA PHE A 14 -11.22 14.44 -12.84
C PHE A 14 -10.03 14.43 -11.87
N ALA A 15 -9.77 15.55 -11.17
CA ALA A 15 -8.72 15.64 -10.17
C ALA A 15 -8.98 14.70 -8.98
N VAL A 16 -10.22 14.64 -8.48
CA VAL A 16 -10.62 13.74 -7.40
C VAL A 16 -10.51 12.28 -7.83
N ILE A 17 -11.03 11.92 -9.00
CA ILE A 17 -10.90 10.55 -9.52
C ILE A 17 -9.43 10.18 -9.71
N GLY A 18 -8.64 11.06 -10.34
CA GLY A 18 -7.21 10.86 -10.53
C GLY A 18 -6.47 10.68 -9.20
N TYR A 19 -6.82 11.46 -8.18
CA TYR A 19 -6.30 11.32 -6.84
C TYR A 19 -6.65 9.96 -6.24
N PHE A 20 -7.91 9.52 -6.28
CA PHE A 20 -8.30 8.20 -5.76
C PHE A 20 -7.64 7.04 -6.51
N VAL A 21 -7.47 7.15 -7.83
CA VAL A 21 -6.74 6.16 -8.64
C VAL A 21 -5.26 6.12 -8.26
N TRP A 22 -4.63 7.29 -8.10
CA TRP A 22 -3.24 7.40 -7.67
C TRP A 22 -3.04 6.90 -6.24
N ASP A 23 -3.93 7.27 -5.31
CA ASP A 23 -3.94 6.85 -3.92
C ASP A 23 -4.08 5.32 -3.82
N ARG A 24 -5.03 4.73 -4.54
CA ARG A 24 -5.17 3.26 -4.64
C ARG A 24 -3.94 2.59 -5.25
N ARG A 25 -3.28 3.22 -6.22
CA ARG A 25 -2.12 2.65 -6.92
C ARG A 25 -0.83 2.72 -6.10
N TYR A 26 -0.60 3.82 -5.37
CA TYR A 26 0.64 4.10 -4.65
C TYR A 26 0.56 3.82 -3.15
N ARG A 27 -0.58 4.08 -2.50
CA ARG A 27 -0.81 3.63 -1.12
C ARG A 27 -1.32 2.20 -1.03
N GLY A 28 -1.32 1.47 -2.15
CA GLY A 28 -1.89 0.14 -2.29
C GLY A 28 -1.64 -0.73 -1.05
N ASN A 29 -2.72 -1.01 -0.33
CA ASN A 29 -2.79 -1.92 0.81
C ASN A 29 -1.51 -1.91 1.67
N VAL A 30 -1.16 -0.76 2.25
CA VAL A 30 -0.27 -0.77 3.43
C VAL A 30 -0.85 -1.64 4.55
N ASP A 31 -2.18 -1.83 4.55
CA ASP A 31 -2.92 -2.75 5.40
C ASP A 31 -3.38 -4.00 4.64
N GLY A 32 -2.48 -4.65 3.90
CA GLY A 32 -2.70 -6.03 3.48
C GLY A 32 -2.93 -6.90 4.72
N ASN A 33 -3.77 -7.94 4.62
CA ASN A 33 -3.90 -8.94 5.68
C ASN A 33 -2.64 -9.83 5.68
N PHE A 34 -1.53 -9.24 6.08
CA PHE A 34 -0.20 -9.83 6.10
C PHE A 34 -0.20 -11.00 7.09
N LYS A 35 -0.15 -12.22 6.56
CA LYS A 35 -0.09 -13.42 7.37
C LYS A 35 1.36 -13.82 7.61
N PRO A 36 1.73 -14.20 8.84
CA PRO A 36 3.07 -14.71 9.12
C PRO A 36 3.27 -16.00 8.33
N THR A 37 4.39 -16.09 7.63
CA THR A 37 4.85 -17.34 7.02
C THR A 37 5.78 -18.07 7.98
N ASN A 38 6.12 -19.33 7.67
CA ASN A 38 7.12 -20.10 8.42
C ASN A 38 8.57 -19.69 8.06
N GLU A 39 8.77 -18.71 7.17
CA GLU A 39 10.10 -18.22 6.84
C GLU A 39 10.59 -17.24 7.90
N VAL A 40 11.61 -17.68 8.66
CA VAL A 40 12.30 -16.88 9.67
C VAL A 40 13.78 -16.81 9.31
N PHE A 41 14.28 -15.58 9.22
CA PHE A 41 15.67 -15.29 8.94
C PHE A 41 16.35 -14.82 10.21
N LYS A 42 17.47 -15.44 10.57
CA LYS A 42 18.34 -14.97 11.63
C LYS A 42 19.49 -14.18 11.03
N ASP A 43 19.58 -12.91 11.37
CA ASP A 43 20.71 -12.08 10.97
C ASP A 43 21.99 -12.57 11.69
N PRO A 44 23.04 -12.99 10.95
CA PRO A 44 24.28 -13.47 11.54
C PRO A 44 25.12 -12.37 12.20
N THR A 45 24.87 -11.10 11.86
CA THR A 45 25.60 -9.93 12.37
C THR A 45 24.96 -9.36 13.63
N THR A 46 23.62 -9.34 13.70
CA THR A 46 22.89 -8.74 14.83
C THR A 46 22.17 -9.76 15.73
N GLY A 47 22.03 -11.01 15.27
CA GLY A 47 21.29 -12.06 15.97
C GLY A 47 19.76 -11.88 15.92
N LYS A 48 19.27 -10.82 15.28
CA LYS A 48 17.83 -10.51 15.17
C LYS A 48 17.11 -11.54 14.31
N LEU A 49 15.91 -11.91 14.74
CA LEU A 49 15.01 -12.76 13.97
C LEU A 49 14.07 -11.88 13.15
N THR A 50 13.93 -12.18 11.86
CA THR A 50 13.02 -11.49 10.95
C THR A 50 12.06 -12.52 10.37
N ARG A 51 10.77 -12.33 10.59
CA ARG A 51 9.73 -13.18 9.99
C ARG A 51 9.20 -12.54 8.72
N VAL A 52 9.04 -13.34 7.68
CA VAL A 52 8.39 -12.91 6.44
C VAL A 52 6.89 -13.00 6.61
N TYR A 53 6.21 -11.90 6.32
CA TYR A 53 4.77 -11.82 6.22
C TYR A 53 4.37 -11.69 4.75
N GLU A 54 3.37 -12.44 4.33
CA GLU A 54 2.86 -12.38 2.96
C GLU A 54 1.38 -11.99 2.98
N ASP A 55 1.00 -11.08 2.08
CA ASP A 55 -0.40 -10.76 1.82
C ASP A 55 -0.93 -11.65 0.68
N PRO A 56 -1.81 -12.63 0.97
CA PRO A 56 -2.30 -13.57 -0.03
C PRO A 56 -3.16 -12.92 -1.12
N SER A 57 -3.63 -11.69 -0.90
CA SER A 57 -4.45 -10.96 -1.88
C SER A 57 -3.64 -10.20 -2.92
N THR A 58 -2.39 -9.84 -2.59
CA THR A 58 -1.53 -9.02 -3.46
C THR A 58 -0.19 -9.67 -3.80
N GLY A 59 0.20 -10.74 -3.09
CA GLY A 59 1.52 -11.37 -3.20
C GLY A 59 2.66 -10.51 -2.64
N LYS A 60 2.33 -9.41 -1.92
CA LYS A 60 3.34 -8.54 -1.31
C LYS A 60 3.96 -9.22 -0.10
N ARG A 61 5.28 -9.04 0.06
CA ARG A 61 6.06 -9.56 1.18
C ARG A 61 6.57 -8.42 2.06
N GLN A 62 6.42 -8.56 3.37
CA GLN A 62 6.93 -7.63 4.36
C GLN A 62 7.80 -8.37 5.37
N TYR A 63 8.98 -7.82 5.66
CA TYR A 63 9.90 -8.35 6.65
C TYR A 63 9.68 -7.59 7.96
N ARG A 64 9.31 -8.30 9.04
CA ARG A 64 9.14 -7.70 10.36
C ARG A 64 10.07 -8.38 11.35
N GLU A 65 10.71 -7.59 12.21
CA GLU A 65 11.50 -8.12 13.33
C GLU A 65 10.58 -8.88 14.30
N GLU A 66 11.00 -10.06 14.72
CA GLU A 66 10.35 -10.85 15.77
C GLU A 66 10.90 -10.38 17.13
N ALA A 67 10.00 -9.96 18.03
CA ALA A 67 10.32 -9.41 19.35
C ALA A 67 10.60 -10.50 20.39
#